data_AF-A0A2V5T3J4-F1
#
_entry.id   AF-A0A2V5T3J4-F1
#
_cell.length_a   1.000
_cell.length_b   1.000
_cell.length_c   1.000
_cell.angle_alpha   90.00
_cell.angle_beta   90.00
_cell.angle_gamma   90.00
#
_symmetry.space_group_name_H-M   'P 1'
#
loop_
_entity.id
_entity.type
_entity.pdbx_description
1 polymer ?
#
loop_
_entity_poly.entity_id
_entity_poly.type
_entity_poly.pdbx_seq_one_letter_code
_entity_poly.pdbx_strand_id
1 'polypeptide(L)'
;MPSGKTKTELPKSTAQQLGSIVKSCRDIMRKDKGLSGDLDRLPMLTWIMFLKFLDDMEQVRQEEAKLAGKKFRHTIEPPFRLRDWAAKPEGITGDALIAFINQEEARRPDGKKGLGLFAYLRSLQSANGDRRDIVAKVFEGTVNRMINGYLLRDVVNKVNEIHFTSRDEIHTLGHLYESMLKEMRDAAGDSGEFYTPRALVKFIVAV
;
A
#
# COMPACT_ATOMS: atom_id res chain seq x y z
N MET A 1 4.02 37.81 18.96
CA MET A 1 3.26 37.18 17.85
C MET A 1 4.15 36.12 17.20
N PRO A 2 3.89 34.81 17.26
CA PRO A 2 4.50 33.88 16.32
C PRO A 2 3.54 33.62 15.16
N SER A 3 4.02 33.89 13.95
CA SER A 3 3.37 33.58 12.68
C SER A 3 3.27 32.06 12.53
N GLY A 4 2.05 31.53 12.61
CA GLY A 4 1.75 30.15 12.27
C GLY A 4 1.84 29.98 10.75
N LYS A 5 2.83 29.21 10.27
CA LYS A 5 2.87 28.76 8.89
C LYS A 5 1.66 27.84 8.65
N THR A 6 0.66 28.32 7.94
CA THR A 6 -0.46 27.52 7.44
C THR A 6 0.12 26.44 6.52
N LYS A 7 0.08 25.18 6.94
CA LYS A 7 0.37 24.05 6.05
C LYS A 7 -0.69 24.09 4.94
N THR A 8 -0.26 24.30 3.70
CA THR A 8 -1.13 24.20 2.52
C THR A 8 -1.56 22.74 2.39
N GLU A 9 -2.82 22.43 2.68
CA GLU A 9 -3.38 21.10 2.43
C GLU A 9 -3.45 20.89 0.91
N LEU A 10 -2.87 19.78 0.43
CA LEU A 10 -2.94 19.41 -0.98
C LEU A 10 -4.39 19.06 -1.36
N PRO A 11 -4.84 19.42 -2.57
CA PRO A 11 -6.18 19.09 -3.02
C PRO A 11 -6.39 17.58 -3.04
N LYS A 12 -7.55 17.15 -2.54
CA LYS A 12 -7.90 15.74 -2.36
C LYS A 12 -8.03 15.01 -3.70
N SER A 13 -7.71 13.72 -3.72
CA SER A 13 -7.84 12.91 -4.93
C SER A 13 -9.29 12.59 -5.26
N THR A 14 -9.79 13.01 -6.42
CA THR A 14 -11.13 12.66 -6.91
C THR A 14 -11.21 11.22 -7.42
N ALA A 15 -12.41 10.65 -7.51
CA ALA A 15 -12.62 9.32 -8.11
C ALA A 15 -12.04 9.22 -9.54
N GLN A 16 -12.13 10.30 -10.32
CA GLN A 16 -11.54 10.39 -11.66
C GLN A 16 -10.00 10.38 -11.62
N GLN A 17 -9.38 11.10 -10.67
CA GLN A 17 -7.93 11.09 -10.49
C GLN A 17 -7.43 9.71 -10.07
N LEU A 18 -8.17 9.04 -9.17
CA LEU A 18 -7.83 7.68 -8.74
C LEU A 18 -7.92 6.67 -9.90
N GLY A 19 -8.96 6.74 -10.75
CA GLY A 19 -9.06 5.93 -11.96
C GLY A 19 -7.90 6.17 -12.93
N SER A 20 -7.47 7.42 -13.10
CA SER A 20 -6.30 7.77 -13.92
C SER A 20 -4.99 7.21 -13.37
N ILE A 21 -4.79 7.26 -12.05
CA ILE A 21 -3.62 6.69 -11.38
C ILE A 21 -3.59 5.17 -11.53
N VAL A 22 -4.72 4.49 -11.30
CA VAL A 22 -4.85 3.04 -11.50
C VAL A 22 -4.49 2.65 -12.93
N LYS A 23 -5.01 3.39 -13.92
CA LYS A 23 -4.70 3.15 -15.33
C LYS A 23 -3.20 3.34 -15.61
N SER A 24 -2.61 4.42 -15.10
CA SER A 24 -1.17 4.71 -15.25
C SER A 24 -0.29 3.63 -14.63
N CYS A 25 -0.65 3.14 -13.44
CA CYS A 25 0.04 2.02 -12.80
C CYS A 25 -0.03 0.75 -13.65
N ARG A 26 -1.20 0.42 -14.22
CA ARG A 26 -1.35 -0.74 -15.13
C ARG A 26 -0.49 -0.57 -16.39
N ASP A 27 -0.43 0.63 -16.96
CA ASP A 27 0.39 0.94 -18.13
C ASP A 27 1.89 0.77 -17.84
N ILE A 28 2.36 1.17 -16.66
CA ILE A 28 3.74 0.92 -16.22
C ILE A 28 3.99 -0.59 -16.07
N MET A 29 3.09 -1.29 -15.37
CA MET A 29 3.21 -2.74 -15.14
C MET A 29 3.21 -3.58 -16.41
N ARG A 30 2.60 -3.11 -17.52
CA ARG A 30 2.66 -3.79 -18.82
C ARG A 30 4.07 -3.89 -19.39
N LYS A 31 5.00 -3.04 -18.94
CA LYS A 31 6.40 -3.07 -19.36
C LYS A 31 7.24 -4.08 -18.58
N ASP A 32 6.71 -4.62 -17.47
CA ASP A 32 7.42 -5.58 -16.64
C ASP A 32 7.22 -7.00 -17.20
N LYS A 33 8.32 -7.67 -17.55
CA LYS A 33 8.30 -9.02 -18.13
C LYS A 33 7.86 -10.10 -17.13
N GLY A 34 7.81 -9.79 -15.84
CA GLY A 34 7.33 -10.68 -14.79
C GLY A 34 5.80 -10.76 -14.69
N LEU A 35 5.06 -9.92 -15.42
CA LEU A 35 3.59 -9.83 -15.34
C LEU A 35 2.92 -10.16 -16.68
N SER A 36 2.10 -11.22 -16.71
CA SER A 36 1.39 -11.73 -17.88
C SER A 36 -0.12 -11.44 -17.78
N GLY A 37 -0.51 -10.23 -18.16
CA GLY A 37 -1.92 -9.83 -18.18
C GLY A 37 -2.40 -9.21 -16.86
N ASP A 38 -3.69 -8.87 -16.79
CA ASP A 38 -4.23 -8.13 -15.64
C ASP A 38 -4.37 -9.00 -14.38
N LEU A 39 -4.44 -10.32 -14.54
CA LEU A 39 -4.41 -11.30 -13.45
C LEU A 39 -3.15 -11.18 -12.58
N ASP A 40 -2.02 -10.79 -13.17
CA ASP A 40 -0.78 -10.55 -12.42
C ASP A 40 -0.68 -9.11 -11.91
N ARG A 41 -1.26 -8.14 -12.63
CA ARG A 41 -1.13 -6.71 -12.31
C ARG A 41 -2.03 -6.27 -11.16
N LEU A 42 -3.25 -6.81 -11.07
CA LEU A 42 -4.16 -6.37 -10.03
C LEU A 42 -3.68 -6.74 -8.62
N PRO A 43 -3.17 -7.96 -8.36
CA PRO A 43 -2.56 -8.27 -7.06
C PRO A 43 -1.40 -7.33 -6.72
N MET A 44 -0.58 -6.98 -7.71
CA MET A 44 0.52 -6.03 -7.54
C MET A 44 0.04 -4.64 -7.10
N LEU A 45 -0.98 -4.11 -7.78
CA LEU A 45 -1.55 -2.82 -7.42
C LEU A 45 -2.22 -2.88 -6.04
N THR A 46 -2.87 -3.99 -5.73
CA THR A 46 -3.63 -4.19 -4.48
C THR A 46 -2.76 -4.04 -3.24
N TRP A 47 -1.62 -4.73 -3.15
CA TRP A 47 -0.81 -4.66 -1.93
C TRP A 47 -0.11 -3.29 -1.77
N ILE A 48 0.27 -2.64 -2.87
CA ILE A 48 0.88 -1.30 -2.84
C ILE A 48 -0.15 -0.29 -2.34
N MET A 49 -1.37 -0.33 -2.90
CA MET A 49 -2.50 0.49 -2.47
C MET A 49 -2.86 0.22 -1.00
N PHE A 50 -2.82 -1.05 -0.56
CA PHE A 50 -3.07 -1.40 0.83
C PHE A 50 -2.06 -0.74 1.78
N LEU A 51 -0.76 -0.79 1.48
CA LEU A 51 0.26 -0.13 2.31
C LEU A 51 0.09 1.38 2.32
N LYS A 52 -0.28 2.00 1.19
CA LYS A 52 -0.56 3.44 1.11
C LYS A 52 -1.73 3.83 1.99
N PHE A 53 -2.82 3.08 1.86
CA PHE A 53 -4.01 3.32 2.65
C PHE A 53 -3.78 3.15 4.15
N LEU A 54 -3.10 2.06 4.53
CA LEU A 54 -2.72 1.80 5.92
C LEU A 54 -1.86 2.93 6.48
N ASP A 55 -0.83 3.37 5.75
CA ASP A 55 0.09 4.41 6.22
C ASP A 55 -0.61 5.77 6.37
N ASP A 56 -1.43 6.19 5.41
CA ASP A 56 -2.19 7.46 5.48
C ASP A 56 -3.19 7.46 6.64
N MET A 57 -3.92 6.35 6.83
CA MET A 57 -4.84 6.21 7.96
C MET A 57 -4.10 6.17 9.31
N GLU A 58 -2.89 5.59 9.37
CA GLU A 58 -2.05 5.67 10.57
C GLU A 58 -1.57 7.11 10.84
N GLN A 59 -1.35 7.95 9.82
CA GLN A 59 -1.05 9.39 10.02
C GLN A 59 -2.17 10.10 10.73
N VAL A 60 -3.39 9.99 10.21
CA VAL A 60 -4.57 10.65 10.78
C VAL A 60 -4.76 10.22 12.23
N ARG A 61 -4.66 8.92 12.52
CA ARG A 61 -4.81 8.42 13.90
C ARG A 61 -3.67 8.83 14.83
N GLN A 62 -2.44 8.90 14.33
CA GLN A 62 -1.31 9.41 15.09
C GLN A 62 -1.55 10.88 15.48
N GLU A 63 -2.09 11.68 14.57
CA GLU A 63 -2.45 13.09 14.83
C GLU A 63 -3.61 13.20 15.83
N GLU A 64 -4.70 12.43 15.64
CA GLU A 64 -5.83 12.36 16.58
C GLU A 64 -5.38 11.96 18.00
N ALA A 65 -4.55 10.92 18.11
CA ALA A 65 -4.02 10.45 19.40
C ALA A 65 -3.13 11.50 20.06
N LYS A 66 -2.30 12.20 19.29
CA LYS A 66 -1.47 13.30 19.77
C LYS A 66 -2.32 14.46 20.32
N LEU A 67 -3.38 14.84 19.60
CA LEU A 67 -4.32 15.87 20.04
C LEU A 67 -5.09 15.45 21.31
N ALA A 68 -5.44 14.17 21.41
CA ALA A 68 -6.10 13.60 22.58
C ALA A 68 -5.15 13.27 23.76
N GLY A 69 -3.83 13.51 23.62
CA GLY A 69 -2.84 13.17 24.64
C GLY A 69 -2.70 11.66 24.90
N LYS A 70 -3.11 10.81 23.95
CA LYS A 70 -3.08 9.35 24.07
C LYS A 70 -1.80 8.78 23.45
N LYS A 71 -1.33 7.65 24.00
CA LYS A 71 -0.26 6.87 23.37
C LYS A 71 -0.78 6.25 22.08
N PHE A 72 -0.05 6.44 20.99
CA PHE A 72 -0.31 5.79 19.70
C PHE A 72 0.68 4.66 19.49
N ARG A 73 0.19 3.49 19.06
CA ARG A 73 1.03 2.35 18.70
C ARG A 73 0.86 2.11 17.20
N HIS A 74 1.98 2.05 16.49
CA HIS A 74 1.95 1.82 15.06
C HIS A 74 1.60 0.35 14.75
N THR A 75 0.93 0.15 13.61
CA THR A 75 0.71 -1.19 13.06
C THR A 75 1.97 -1.67 12.34
N ILE A 76 2.56 -0.79 11.53
CA ILE A 76 3.86 -1.00 10.88
C ILE A 76 4.86 -0.03 11.49
N GLU A 77 5.97 -0.55 12.01
CA GLU A 77 7.05 0.26 12.59
C GLU A 77 8.08 0.66 11.51
N PRO A 78 8.81 1.77 11.72
CA PRO A 78 9.95 2.09 10.88
C PRO A 78 11.02 0.99 10.91
N PRO A 79 11.74 0.75 9.78
CA PRO A 79 11.71 1.50 8.52
C PRO A 79 10.74 0.90 7.47
N PHE A 80 9.70 0.17 7.89
CA PHE A 80 8.83 -0.59 6.98
C PHE A 80 7.56 0.15 6.54
N ARG A 81 7.27 1.32 7.13
CA ARG A 81 6.09 2.12 6.74
C ARG A 81 6.27 2.66 5.34
N LEU A 82 5.18 2.83 4.60
CA LEU A 82 5.27 3.30 3.22
C LEU A 82 6.05 4.63 3.14
N ARG A 83 5.77 5.59 4.03
CA ARG A 83 6.53 6.85 4.08
C ARG A 83 8.04 6.72 4.30
N ASP A 84 8.53 5.64 4.91
CA ASP A 84 9.95 5.49 5.21
C ASP A 84 10.76 5.10 3.97
N TRP A 85 10.18 4.31 3.08
CA TRP A 85 10.88 3.73 1.94
C TRP A 85 10.36 4.20 0.58
N ALA A 86 9.12 4.69 0.54
CA ALA A 86 8.45 5.08 -0.69
C ALA A 86 8.26 6.59 -0.86
N ALA A 87 8.22 7.40 0.22
CA ALA A 87 7.87 8.82 0.12
C ALA A 87 8.85 9.66 -0.72
N LYS A 88 10.14 9.28 -0.76
CA LYS A 88 11.12 9.92 -1.61
C LYS A 88 11.05 9.33 -3.02
N PRO A 89 10.76 10.12 -4.07
CA PRO A 89 10.67 9.62 -5.45
C PRO A 89 11.96 8.93 -5.90
N GLU A 90 13.11 9.49 -5.51
CA GLU A 90 14.47 8.97 -5.77
C GLU A 90 14.96 8.01 -4.68
N GLY A 91 14.03 7.35 -3.97
CA GLY A 91 14.34 6.37 -2.92
C GLY A 91 14.93 5.06 -3.47
N ILE A 92 14.92 4.02 -2.63
CA ILE A 92 15.38 2.67 -3.01
C ILE A 92 14.69 2.20 -4.30
N THR A 93 15.47 1.71 -5.28
CA THR A 93 14.97 1.33 -6.62
C THR A 93 15.79 0.16 -7.19
N GLY A 94 15.43 -0.31 -8.39
CA GLY A 94 16.12 -1.40 -9.08
C GLY A 94 16.21 -2.67 -8.25
N ASP A 95 17.31 -3.42 -8.40
CA ASP A 95 17.51 -4.70 -7.73
C ASP A 95 17.47 -4.57 -6.19
N ALA A 96 17.90 -3.43 -5.65
CA ALA A 96 17.85 -3.18 -4.21
C ALA A 96 16.41 -3.10 -3.69
N LEU A 97 15.49 -2.51 -4.46
CA LEU A 97 14.07 -2.49 -4.10
C LEU A 97 13.48 -3.89 -4.18
N ILE A 98 13.75 -4.65 -5.25
CA ILE A 98 13.27 -6.04 -5.37
C ILE A 98 13.78 -6.91 -4.21
N ALA A 99 15.06 -6.78 -3.88
CA ALA A 99 15.66 -7.48 -2.74
C ALA A 99 14.98 -7.10 -1.42
N PHE A 100 14.79 -5.80 -1.16
CA PHE A 100 14.11 -5.32 0.05
C PHE A 100 12.68 -5.86 0.16
N ILE A 101 11.93 -5.96 -0.95
CA ILE A 101 10.54 -6.44 -0.90
C ILE A 101 10.48 -7.96 -0.70
N ASN A 102 11.31 -8.72 -1.45
CA ASN A 102 11.11 -10.17 -1.63
C ASN A 102 11.95 -11.04 -0.70
N GLN A 103 13.13 -10.59 -0.28
CA GLN A 103 14.06 -11.45 0.46
C GLN A 103 13.69 -11.53 1.94
N GLU A 104 13.99 -12.67 2.57
CA GLU A 104 13.85 -12.82 4.02
C GLU A 104 14.75 -11.82 4.76
N GLU A 105 15.96 -11.58 4.25
CA GLU A 105 16.89 -10.58 4.75
C GLU A 105 17.43 -9.72 3.61
N ALA A 106 17.41 -8.40 3.77
CA ALA A 106 17.85 -7.44 2.76
C ALA A 106 18.52 -6.22 3.39
N ARG A 107 19.19 -5.42 2.56
CA ARG A 107 19.60 -4.06 2.95
C ARG A 107 18.37 -3.16 2.88
N ARG A 108 17.96 -2.65 4.04
CA ARG A 108 16.77 -1.83 4.22
C ARG A 108 17.03 -0.37 3.79
N PRO A 109 15.96 0.43 3.63
CA PRO A 109 16.03 1.85 3.27
C PRO A 109 16.83 2.72 4.27
N ASP A 110 16.94 2.28 5.52
CA ASP A 110 17.78 2.92 6.54
C ASP A 110 19.27 2.56 6.43
N GLY A 111 19.66 1.80 5.40
CA GLY A 111 21.02 1.36 5.13
C GLY A 111 21.48 0.14 5.93
N LYS A 112 20.66 -0.36 6.87
CA LYS A 112 20.98 -1.50 7.72
C LYS A 112 20.49 -2.82 7.11
N LYS A 113 21.15 -3.92 7.46
CA LYS A 113 20.69 -5.27 7.12
C LYS A 113 19.62 -5.72 8.12
N GLY A 114 18.61 -6.44 7.66
CA GLY A 114 17.53 -6.99 8.49
C GLY A 114 16.45 -7.61 7.63
N LEU A 115 15.27 -7.87 8.21
CA LEU A 115 14.16 -8.45 7.46
C LEU A 115 13.81 -7.64 6.20
N GLY A 116 13.47 -8.33 5.11
CA GLY A 116 12.79 -7.70 3.98
C GLY A 116 11.35 -7.30 4.35
N LEU A 117 10.71 -6.51 3.48
CA LEU A 117 9.38 -5.96 3.74
C LEU A 117 8.34 -7.06 3.91
N PHE A 118 8.25 -8.02 2.98
CA PHE A 118 7.21 -9.04 3.07
C PHE A 118 7.45 -9.99 4.25
N ALA A 119 8.71 -10.35 4.52
CA ALA A 119 9.08 -11.12 5.71
C ALA A 119 8.67 -10.39 7.00
N TYR A 120 8.96 -9.09 7.10
CA TYR A 120 8.52 -8.27 8.23
C TYR A 120 7.00 -8.26 8.37
N LEU A 121 6.26 -7.98 7.29
CA LEU A 121 4.79 -7.87 7.34
C LEU A 121 4.12 -9.19 7.74
N ARG A 122 4.63 -10.33 7.24
CA ARG A 122 4.18 -11.68 7.63
C ARG A 122 4.50 -12.01 9.08
N SER A 123 5.56 -11.43 9.63
CA SER A 123 5.97 -11.64 11.03
C SER A 123 5.18 -10.82 12.05
N LEU A 124 4.33 -9.89 11.60
CA LEU A 124 3.55 -9.04 12.50
C LEU A 124 2.61 -9.88 13.36
N GLN A 125 2.73 -9.70 14.68
CA GLN A 125 1.87 -10.37 15.65
C GLN A 125 1.41 -9.36 16.70
N SER A 126 0.16 -9.49 17.11
CA SER A 126 -0.38 -8.75 18.23
C SER A 126 -0.60 -9.63 19.46
N ALA A 127 -0.58 -9.01 20.64
CA ALA A 127 -0.93 -9.71 21.88
C ALA A 127 -2.44 -9.89 22.05
N ASN A 128 -3.27 -9.10 21.37
CA ASN A 128 -4.70 -8.93 21.68
C ASN A 128 -5.62 -9.05 20.45
N GLY A 129 -5.16 -9.61 19.33
CA GLY A 129 -5.97 -9.70 18.10
C GLY A 129 -6.21 -8.36 17.39
N ASP A 130 -5.20 -7.49 17.30
CA ASP A 130 -5.29 -6.18 16.66
C ASP A 130 -4.97 -6.19 15.15
N ARG A 131 -4.87 -5.00 14.53
CA ARG A 131 -4.66 -4.82 13.09
C ARG A 131 -3.39 -5.51 12.56
N ARG A 132 -2.39 -5.76 13.39
CA ARG A 132 -1.14 -6.42 12.99
C ARG A 132 -1.38 -7.84 12.48
N ASP A 133 -2.29 -8.57 13.13
CA ASP A 133 -2.63 -9.94 12.72
C ASP A 133 -3.37 -9.95 11.37
N ILE A 134 -4.18 -8.91 11.11
CA ILE A 134 -4.84 -8.71 9.82
C ILE A 134 -3.80 -8.44 8.73
N VAL A 135 -2.83 -7.54 8.98
CA VAL A 135 -1.75 -7.25 8.02
C VAL A 135 -0.92 -8.51 7.74
N ALA A 136 -0.51 -9.26 8.77
CA ALA A 136 0.23 -10.50 8.58
C ALA A 136 -0.54 -11.49 7.69
N LYS A 137 -1.84 -11.68 7.96
CA LYS A 137 -2.70 -12.57 7.18
C LYS A 137 -2.88 -12.13 5.72
N VAL A 138 -2.93 -10.82 5.44
CA VAL A 138 -2.94 -10.30 4.06
C VAL A 138 -1.65 -10.69 3.35
N PHE A 139 -0.51 -10.52 4.00
CA PHE A 139 0.79 -10.71 3.38
C PHE A 139 1.28 -12.16 3.34
N GLU A 140 0.65 -13.08 4.08
CA GLU A 140 0.94 -14.51 4.08
C GLU A 140 0.82 -15.12 2.66
N GLY A 141 -0.26 -14.81 1.94
CA GLY A 141 -0.48 -15.23 0.55
C GLY A 141 -0.03 -14.22 -0.51
N THR A 142 0.52 -13.07 -0.11
CA THR A 142 0.93 -12.03 -1.04
C THR A 142 2.34 -12.29 -1.56
N VAL A 143 2.50 -12.21 -2.87
CA VAL A 143 3.80 -12.33 -3.55
C VAL A 143 3.97 -11.16 -4.52
N ASN A 144 5.20 -10.64 -4.59
CA ASN A 144 5.56 -9.65 -5.59
C ASN A 144 6.07 -10.39 -6.83
N ARG A 145 5.39 -10.20 -7.96
CA ARG A 145 5.74 -10.78 -9.26
C ARG A 145 6.50 -9.83 -10.17
N MET A 146 6.58 -8.54 -9.83
CA MET A 146 7.39 -7.60 -10.61
C MET A 146 8.87 -7.94 -10.43
N ILE A 147 9.58 -8.05 -11.55
CA ILE A 147 11.01 -8.35 -11.56
C ILE A 147 11.84 -7.09 -11.79
N ASN A 148 11.25 -6.03 -12.34
CA ASN A 148 11.96 -4.78 -12.59
C ASN A 148 11.68 -3.78 -11.45
N GLY A 149 12.67 -3.61 -10.58
CA GLY A 149 12.56 -2.69 -9.45
C GLY A 149 12.44 -1.21 -9.83
N TYR A 150 12.88 -0.80 -11.03
CA TYR A 150 12.66 0.55 -11.52
C TYR A 150 11.18 0.78 -11.87
N LEU A 151 10.54 -0.18 -12.53
CA LEU A 151 9.10 -0.11 -12.83
C LEU A 151 8.26 -0.21 -11.55
N LEU A 152 8.66 -1.05 -10.59
CA LEU A 152 7.98 -1.11 -9.28
C LEU A 152 8.07 0.24 -8.55
N ARG A 153 9.24 0.90 -8.61
CA ARG A 153 9.41 2.25 -8.07
C ARG A 153 8.47 3.25 -8.76
N ASP A 154 8.35 3.23 -10.08
CA ASP A 154 7.44 4.12 -10.82
C ASP A 154 5.97 3.91 -10.40
N VAL A 155 5.54 2.66 -10.23
CA VAL A 155 4.20 2.34 -9.72
C VAL A 155 4.00 2.90 -8.31
N VAL A 156 4.96 2.66 -7.42
CA VAL A 156 4.90 3.15 -6.03
C VAL A 156 4.83 4.68 -5.99
N ASN A 157 5.60 5.36 -6.83
CA ASN A 157 5.58 6.82 -6.94
C ASN A 157 4.20 7.30 -7.44
N LYS A 158 3.57 6.61 -8.40
CA LYS A 158 2.20 6.92 -8.84
C LYS A 158 1.16 6.71 -7.75
N VAL A 159 1.25 5.64 -6.99
CA VAL A 159 0.34 5.41 -5.85
C VAL A 159 0.54 6.48 -4.76
N ASN A 160 1.75 7.00 -4.59
CA ASN A 160 2.02 8.09 -3.64
C ASN A 160 1.44 9.45 -4.06
N GLU A 161 1.07 9.64 -5.32
CA GLU A 161 0.34 10.85 -5.78
C GLU A 161 -1.08 10.91 -5.20
N ILE A 162 -1.58 9.81 -4.65
CA ILE A 162 -2.91 9.74 -4.05
C ILE A 162 -2.90 10.41 -2.68
N HIS A 163 -3.80 11.38 -2.48
CA HIS A 163 -3.96 12.13 -1.25
C HIS A 163 -5.36 11.88 -0.68
N PHE A 164 -5.40 11.19 0.46
CA PHE A 164 -6.61 10.98 1.23
C PHE A 164 -6.61 11.90 2.44
N THR A 165 -7.68 12.66 2.65
CA THR A 165 -7.78 13.57 3.83
C THR A 165 -9.12 13.45 4.54
N SER A 166 -10.03 12.57 4.12
CA SER A 166 -11.31 12.37 4.82
C SER A 166 -11.72 10.91 4.95
N ARG A 167 -12.51 10.62 5.99
CA ARG A 167 -13.11 9.30 6.22
C ARG A 167 -14.08 8.90 5.10
N ASP A 168 -14.70 9.86 4.41
CA ASP A 168 -15.64 9.62 3.31
C ASP A 168 -14.98 9.06 2.04
N GLU A 169 -13.69 9.32 1.84
CA GLU A 169 -12.91 8.81 0.70
C GLU A 169 -12.58 7.31 0.83
N ILE A 170 -12.60 6.78 2.06
CA ILE A 170 -12.36 5.36 2.35
C ILE A 170 -13.45 4.50 1.67
N HIS A 171 -14.71 4.93 1.76
CA HIS A 171 -15.83 4.26 1.10
C HIS A 171 -15.71 4.33 -0.43
N THR A 172 -15.28 5.48 -0.95
CA THR A 172 -15.05 5.66 -2.40
C THR A 172 -13.96 4.72 -2.91
N LEU A 173 -12.89 4.53 -2.13
CA LEU A 173 -11.82 3.59 -2.45
C LEU A 173 -12.27 2.13 -2.35
N GLY A 174 -13.07 1.78 -1.33
CA GLY A 174 -13.68 0.45 -1.23
C GLY A 174 -14.50 0.11 -2.47
N HIS A 175 -15.34 1.04 -2.93
CA HIS A 175 -16.11 0.87 -4.16
C HIS A 175 -15.25 0.79 -5.42
N LEU A 176 -14.19 1.61 -5.53
CA LEU A 176 -13.27 1.53 -6.67
C LEU A 176 -12.49 0.20 -6.66
N TYR A 177 -12.10 -0.28 -5.48
CA TYR A 177 -11.45 -1.57 -5.31
C TYR A 177 -12.38 -2.73 -5.70
N GLU A 178 -13.62 -2.72 -5.22
CA GLU A 178 -14.64 -3.68 -5.62
C GLU A 178 -14.93 -3.61 -7.13
N SER A 179 -14.93 -2.41 -7.71
CA SER A 179 -15.12 -2.24 -9.16
C SER A 179 -13.94 -2.83 -9.95
N MET A 180 -12.70 -2.62 -9.51
CA MET A 180 -11.53 -3.22 -10.13
C MET A 180 -11.51 -4.75 -9.99
N LEU A 181 -11.91 -5.29 -8.84
CA LEU A 181 -12.07 -6.73 -8.63
C LEU A 181 -13.17 -7.31 -9.52
N LYS A 182 -14.29 -6.60 -9.66
CA LYS A 182 -15.39 -6.97 -10.53
C LYS A 182 -14.94 -6.97 -12.00
N GLU A 183 -14.26 -5.92 -12.46
CA GLU A 183 -13.65 -5.88 -13.80
C GLU A 183 -12.70 -7.06 -14.05
N MET A 184 -11.89 -7.44 -13.05
CA MET A 184 -11.00 -8.60 -13.18
C MET A 184 -11.77 -9.92 -13.26
N ARG A 185 -12.79 -10.10 -12.42
CA ARG A 185 -13.67 -11.27 -12.48
C ARG A 185 -14.32 -11.38 -13.86
N ASP A 186 -14.79 -10.26 -14.39
CA ASP A 186 -15.48 -10.20 -15.67
C ASP A 186 -14.49 -10.39 -16.85
N ALA A 187 -13.22 -9.97 -16.70
CA ALA A 187 -12.16 -10.18 -17.69
C ALA A 187 -11.51 -11.59 -17.65
N ALA A 188 -11.59 -12.29 -16.52
CA ALA A 188 -10.95 -13.58 -16.31
C ALA A 188 -11.78 -14.79 -16.80
N GLY A 189 -13.07 -14.62 -17.09
CA GLY A 189 -13.96 -15.62 -17.70
C GLY A 189 -14.04 -16.97 -16.98
N ASP A 190 -15.13 -17.20 -16.22
CA ASP A 190 -15.57 -18.47 -15.58
C ASP A 190 -14.52 -19.33 -14.82
N SER A 191 -13.30 -18.83 -14.65
CA SER A 191 -12.30 -19.36 -13.72
C SER A 191 -12.60 -18.74 -12.35
N GLY A 192 -13.67 -19.25 -11.75
CA GLY A 192 -14.14 -18.88 -10.43
C GLY A 192 -13.07 -19.03 -9.34
N GLU A 193 -13.18 -18.17 -8.34
CA GLU A 193 -12.36 -18.10 -7.12
C GLU A 193 -11.08 -17.23 -7.15
N PHE A 194 -11.15 -16.01 -7.69
CA PHE A 194 -10.08 -15.04 -7.49
C PHE A 194 -10.33 -14.13 -6.28
N TYR A 195 -9.83 -14.65 -5.15
CA TYR A 195 -9.27 -14.00 -3.97
C TYR A 195 -9.56 -12.50 -3.80
N THR A 196 -10.66 -12.19 -3.12
CA THR A 196 -10.67 -11.02 -2.24
C THR A 196 -9.88 -11.45 -0.99
N PRO A 197 -8.76 -10.82 -0.62
CA PRO A 197 -8.31 -10.96 0.75
C PRO A 197 -9.42 -10.30 1.58
N ARG A 198 -10.32 -11.12 2.14
CA ARG A 198 -11.39 -10.70 3.07
C ARG A 198 -10.88 -9.71 4.12
N ALA A 199 -9.59 -9.79 4.43
CA ALA A 199 -8.86 -8.89 5.30
C ALA A 199 -8.82 -7.43 4.82
N LEU A 200 -8.73 -7.13 3.51
CA LEU A 200 -8.78 -5.74 3.01
C LEU A 200 -10.16 -5.12 3.20
N VAL A 201 -11.23 -5.84 2.83
CA VAL A 201 -12.61 -5.41 3.08
C VAL A 201 -12.87 -5.28 4.58
N LYS A 202 -12.47 -6.26 5.39
CA LYS A 202 -12.58 -6.14 6.86
C LYS A 202 -11.78 -4.96 7.42
N PHE A 203 -10.62 -4.65 6.86
CA PHE A 203 -9.81 -3.52 7.27
C PHE A 203 -10.48 -2.18 6.95
N ILE A 204 -11.13 -2.09 5.78
CA ILE A 204 -11.90 -0.92 5.33
C ILE A 204 -13.20 -0.77 6.15
N VAL A 205 -13.90 -1.88 6.44
CA VAL A 205 -15.25 -1.89 7.04
C VAL A 205 -15.24 -1.88 8.57
N ALA A 206 -14.21 -2.41 9.25
CA ALA A 206 -14.16 -2.47 10.71
C ALA A 206 -13.74 -1.13 11.38
N VAL A 207 -14.15 -0.01 10.79
CA VAL A 207 -13.97 1.34 11.36
C VAL A 207 -15.09 1.67 12.31
#